data_AF-A0A091C2V6-F1
#
_entry.id   AF-A0A091C2V6-F1
#
_cell.length_a   1.000
_cell.length_b   1.000
_cell.length_c   1.000
_cell.angle_alpha   90.00
_cell.angle_beta   90.00
_cell.angle_gamma   90.00
#
_symmetry.space_group_name_H-M   'P 1'
#
loop_
_entity.id
_entity.type
_entity.pdbx_description
1 polymer ?
#
loop_
_entity_poly.entity_id
_entity_poly.type
_entity_poly.pdbx_seq_one_letter_code
_entity_poly.pdbx_strand_id
1 'polypeptide(L)'
;MKTAKKTDYWLHVQNIPGSHVIVQSSEPTEETIEEAAKLAAYFSKYRFSSSVPVDLVQVKHIRKPNGAKPGFVIYENQTTYFVTPSKQDTEQLQKT
;
A
#
# COMPACT_ATOMS: atom_id res chain seq x y z
N MET A 1 -1.36 11.88 1.06
CA MET A 1 -2.51 11.64 0.14
C MET A 1 -3.12 12.92 -0.47
N LYS A 2 -2.45 14.09 -0.51
CA LYS A 2 -3.01 15.28 -1.17
C LYS A 2 -2.98 15.22 -2.71
N THR A 3 -2.16 14.34 -3.29
CA THR A 3 -1.88 14.32 -4.73
C THR A 3 -2.53 13.14 -5.49
N ALA A 4 -3.06 12.14 -4.78
CA ALA A 4 -3.63 10.94 -5.41
C ALA A 4 -5.03 11.24 -5.97
N LYS A 5 -5.33 10.72 -7.15
CA LYS A 5 -6.67 10.77 -7.76
C LYS A 5 -7.58 9.76 -7.06
N LYS A 6 -8.89 9.99 -7.13
CA LYS A 6 -9.91 9.08 -6.57
C LYS A 6 -9.87 7.67 -7.18
N THR A 7 -9.41 7.56 -8.42
CA THR A 7 -9.29 6.31 -9.18
C THR A 7 -8.00 5.56 -8.91
N ASP A 8 -7.01 6.20 -8.27
CA ASP A 8 -5.75 5.56 -7.94
C ASP A 8 -5.95 4.49 -6.87
N TYR A 9 -4.98 3.59 -6.77
CA TYR A 9 -4.98 2.54 -5.75
C TYR A 9 -4.01 2.88 -4.63
N TRP A 10 -4.40 2.53 -3.42
CA TRP A 10 -3.62 2.68 -2.21
C TRP A 10 -3.36 1.31 -1.60
N LEU A 11 -2.16 1.15 -1.06
CA LEU A 11 -1.73 -0.06 -0.40
C LEU A 11 -1.13 0.25 0.97
N HIS A 12 -1.40 -0.62 1.93
CA HIS A 12 -0.79 -0.58 3.26
C HIS A 12 -0.86 -1.95 3.93
N VAL A 13 0.12 -2.23 4.77
CA VAL A 13 0.15 -3.46 5.57
C VAL A 13 -1.03 -3.55 6.54
N GLN A 14 -1.63 -4.72 6.63
CA GLN A 14 -2.84 -4.91 7.42
C GLN A 14 -2.54 -4.86 8.93
N ASN A 15 -3.29 -4.04 9.67
CA ASN A 15 -3.30 -3.97 11.14
C ASN A 15 -1.96 -3.65 11.84
N ILE A 16 -0.93 -3.23 11.09
CA ILE A 16 0.37 -2.87 11.65
C ILE A 16 0.89 -1.56 11.06
N PRO A 17 1.78 -0.84 11.76
CA PRO A 17 2.40 0.36 11.19
C PRO A 17 3.26 0.07 9.96
N GLY A 18 3.02 0.80 8.88
CA GLY A 18 3.85 0.81 7.70
C GLY A 18 3.65 2.05 6.85
N SER A 19 4.25 2.03 5.67
CA SER A 19 4.16 3.14 4.73
C SER A 19 2.90 3.01 3.87
N HIS A 20 2.30 4.16 3.56
CA HIS A 20 1.25 4.24 2.54
C HIS A 20 1.88 4.27 1.16
N VAL A 21 1.50 3.32 0.30
CA VAL A 21 1.91 3.28 -1.10
C VAL A 21 0.73 3.66 -1.99
N ILE A 22 0.98 4.43 -3.04
CA ILE A 22 -0.02 4.81 -4.04
C ILE A 22 0.45 4.33 -5.40
N VAL A 23 -0.42 3.62 -6.11
CA VAL A 23 -0.26 3.32 -7.54
C VAL A 23 -1.11 4.32 -8.31
N GLN A 24 -0.45 5.21 -9.06
CA GLN A 24 -1.10 6.29 -9.82
C GLN A 24 -1.66 5.77 -11.16
N SER A 25 -2.60 4.84 -11.09
CA SER A 25 -3.31 4.28 -12.24
C SER A 25 -4.72 3.88 -11.84
N SER A 26 -5.68 4.04 -12.76
CA SER A 26 -7.04 3.52 -12.61
C SER A 26 -7.14 2.02 -12.89
N GLU A 27 -6.17 1.46 -13.62
CA GLU A 27 -6.15 0.07 -14.09
C GLU A 27 -4.71 -0.46 -14.00
N PRO A 28 -4.15 -0.63 -12.78
CA PRO A 28 -2.82 -1.18 -12.63
C PRO A 28 -2.79 -2.66 -13.02
N THR A 29 -1.66 -3.11 -13.58
CA THR A 29 -1.42 -4.53 -13.83
C THR A 29 -1.24 -5.27 -12.50
N GLU A 30 -1.44 -6.59 -12.52
CA GLU A 30 -1.21 -7.42 -11.34
C GLU A 30 0.25 -7.33 -10.85
N GLU A 31 1.20 -7.27 -11.78
CA GLU A 31 2.63 -7.05 -11.49
C GLU A 31 2.86 -5.75 -10.72
N THR A 32 2.29 -4.63 -11.19
CA THR A 32 2.43 -3.34 -10.49
C THR A 32 1.80 -3.38 -9.08
N ILE A 33 0.68 -4.09 -8.92
CA ILE A 33 0.06 -4.27 -7.59
C ILE A 33 1.00 -5.07 -6.68
N GLU A 34 1.60 -6.15 -7.19
CA GLU A 34 2.51 -6.99 -6.43
C GLU A 34 3.77 -6.22 -6.00
N GLU A 35 4.38 -5.45 -6.91
CA GLU A 35 5.53 -4.58 -6.62
C GLU A 35 5.19 -3.54 -5.55
N ALA A 36 4.05 -2.86 -5.70
CA ALA A 36 3.58 -1.88 -4.73
C ALA A 36 3.28 -2.52 -3.36
N ALA A 37 2.77 -3.75 -3.34
CA ALA A 37 2.52 -4.49 -2.11
C ALA A 37 3.84 -4.87 -1.42
N LYS A 38 4.85 -5.34 -2.17
CA LYS A 38 6.20 -5.60 -1.64
C LYS A 38 6.84 -4.35 -1.06
N LEU A 39 6.69 -3.19 -1.72
CA LEU A 39 7.13 -1.91 -1.17
C LEU A 39 6.44 -1.58 0.16
N ALA A 40 5.10 -1.71 0.23
CA ALA A 40 4.35 -1.45 1.45
C ALA A 40 4.79 -2.37 2.60
N ALA A 41 5.00 -3.66 2.31
CA ALA A 41 5.50 -4.65 3.26
C ALA A 41 6.93 -4.36 3.71
N TYR A 42 7.82 -4.00 2.78
CA TYR A 42 9.23 -3.70 3.09
C TYR A 42 9.39 -2.47 3.98
N PHE A 43 8.62 -1.41 3.73
CA PHE A 43 8.63 -0.18 4.55
C PHE A 43 7.65 -0.25 5.73
N SER A 44 7.51 -1.44 6.32
CA SER A 44 6.71 -1.69 7.51
C SER A 44 7.51 -2.32 8.63
N LYS A 45 6.86 -2.57 9.77
CA LYS A 45 7.43 -3.38 10.84
C LYS A 45 7.72 -4.83 10.44
N TYR A 46 7.11 -5.36 9.38
CA TYR A 46 7.20 -6.76 8.93
C TYR A 46 8.19 -6.97 7.78
N ARG A 47 9.15 -6.06 7.59
CA ARG A 47 10.16 -6.13 6.52
C ARG A 47 11.02 -7.41 6.47
N PHE A 48 11.06 -8.18 7.56
CA PHE A 48 11.82 -9.44 7.66
C PHE A 48 10.91 -10.67 7.78
N SER A 49 9.59 -10.48 7.69
CA SER A 49 8.60 -11.56 7.76
C SER A 49 8.30 -12.08 6.36
N SER A 50 7.98 -13.37 6.24
CA SER A 50 7.39 -13.93 5.03
C SER A 50 5.87 -13.76 5.05
N SER A 51 5.25 -13.73 3.86
CA SER A 51 3.80 -13.72 3.69
C SER A 51 3.07 -12.61 4.48
N VAL A 52 3.54 -11.37 4.31
CA VAL A 52 2.97 -10.16 4.92
C VAL A 52 1.64 -9.80 4.24
N PRO A 53 0.54 -9.63 4.99
CA PRO A 53 -0.73 -9.18 4.44
C PRO A 53 -0.70 -7.67 4.12
N VAL A 54 -1.07 -7.33 2.90
CA VAL A 54 -1.15 -5.96 2.40
C VAL A 54 -2.52 -5.72 1.79
N ASP A 55 -3.23 -4.72 2.29
CA ASP A 55 -4.55 -4.34 1.81
C ASP A 55 -4.43 -3.41 0.60
N LEU A 56 -5.20 -3.68 -0.45
CA LEU A 56 -5.35 -2.87 -1.65
C LEU A 56 -6.76 -2.26 -1.68
N VAL A 57 -6.84 -0.94 -1.84
CA VAL A 57 -8.10 -0.20 -1.88
C VAL A 57 -8.00 0.97 -2.86
N GLN A 58 -9.07 1.26 -3.62
CA GLN A 58 -9.13 2.52 -4.39
C GLN A 58 -9.22 3.73 -3.45
N VAL A 59 -8.47 4.79 -3.75
CA VAL A 59 -8.35 6.00 -2.91
C VAL A 59 -9.71 6.61 -2.57
N LYS A 60 -10.70 6.54 -3.47
CA LYS A 60 -12.07 7.03 -3.21
C LYS A 60 -12.79 6.34 -2.04
N HIS A 61 -12.40 5.12 -1.68
CA HIS A 61 -12.98 4.37 -0.57
C HIS A 61 -12.26 4.62 0.76
N ILE A 62 -11.14 5.35 0.73
CA ILE A 62 -10.38 5.71 1.92
C ILE A 62 -10.92 6.99 2.51
N ARG A 63 -11.16 7.00 3.82
CA ARG A 63 -11.62 8.17 4.55
C ARG A 63 -10.72 8.45 5.73
N LYS A 64 -10.51 9.74 6.02
CA LYS A 64 -9.89 10.21 7.25
C LYS A 64 -11.00 10.71 8.18
N PRO A 65 -11.26 10.05 9.32
CA PRO A 65 -12.21 10.55 10.29
C PRO A 65 -11.82 11.93 10.82
N ASN A 66 -12.82 12.78 11.07
CA ASN A 66 -12.61 14.11 11.61
C ASN A 66 -11.92 14.02 12.98
N GLY A 67 -10.86 14.82 13.17
CA GLY A 67 -10.08 14.82 14.41
C GLY A 67 -9.07 13.67 14.56
N ALA A 68 -9.00 12.73 13.61
CA ALA A 68 -8.03 11.64 13.67
C ALA A 68 -6.58 12.13 13.43
N LYS A 69 -5.63 11.46 14.09
CA LYS A 69 -4.19 11.73 13.96
C LYS A 69 -3.76 11.65 12.47
N PRO A 70 -2.76 12.44 12.04
CA PRO A 70 -2.18 12.29 10.71
C PRO A 70 -1.77 10.85 10.42
N GLY A 71 -2.10 10.36 9.22
CA GLY A 71 -1.84 8.97 8.81
C GLY A 71 -2.92 7.96 9.21
N PHE A 72 -3.85 8.31 10.12
CA PHE A 72 -4.98 7.42 10.42
C PHE A 72 -6.02 7.48 9.30
N VAL A 73 -6.35 6.32 8.75
CA VAL A 73 -7.34 6.15 7.69
C VAL A 73 -8.24 4.95 7.98
N ILE A 74 -9.48 5.02 7.50
CA ILE A 74 -10.44 3.92 7.53
C ILE A 74 -10.86 3.58 6.10
N TYR A 75 -11.14 2.31 5.86
CA TYR A 75 -11.56 1.78 4.57
C TYR A 75 -12.30 0.45 4.77
N GLU A 76 -13.06 0.06 3.76
CA GLU A 76 -13.81 -1.19 3.69
C GLU A 76 -13.69 -1.76 2.26
N ASN A 77 -14.04 -3.04 2.08
CA ASN A 77 -14.02 -3.73 0.78
C ASN A 77 -12.62 -3.78 0.13
N GLN A 78 -11.60 -3.99 0.94
CA GLN A 78 -10.23 -4.20 0.50
C GLN A 78 -10.02 -5.61 -0.08
N THR A 79 -9.07 -5.71 -1.00
CA THR A 79 -8.46 -6.98 -1.39
C THR A 79 -7.14 -7.14 -0.66
N THR A 80 -6.90 -8.27 0.00
CA THR A 80 -5.65 -8.51 0.72
C THR A 80 -4.72 -9.39 -0.10
N TYR A 81 -3.50 -8.91 -0.32
CA TYR A 81 -2.40 -9.63 -0.97
C TYR A 81 -1.41 -10.13 0.07
N PHE A 82 -0.82 -11.29 -0.16
CA PHE A 82 0.21 -11.85 0.70
C PHE A 82 1.55 -11.82 -0.05
N VAL A 83 2.51 -11.05 0.45
CA VAL A 83 3.80 -10.84 -0.20
C VAL A 83 4.95 -11.12 0.74
N THR A 84 6.08 -11.59 0.21
CA THR A 84 7.33 -11.69 0.97
C THR A 84 8.25 -10.57 0.52
N PRO A 85 8.48 -9.53 1.35
CA PRO A 85 9.34 -8.41 0.97
C PRO A 85 10.82 -8.83 0.95
N SER A 86 11.56 -8.32 -0.02
CA SER A 86 13.00 -8.48 -0.14
C SER A 86 13.70 -7.14 -0.35
N LYS A 87 15.01 -7.08 -0.06
CA LYS A 87 15.81 -5.85 -0.31
C LYS A 87 15.84 -5.47 -1.80
N GLN A 88 15.83 -6.47 -2.67
CA GLN A 88 15.88 -6.28 -4.12
C GLN A 88 14.68 -5.51 -4.66
N ASP A 89 13.49 -5.72 -4.07
CA ASP A 89 12.26 -5.04 -4.47
C ASP A 89 12.37 -3.51 -4.32
N THR A 90 13.14 -3.03 -3.34
CA THR A 90 13.35 -1.59 -3.14
C THR A 90 14.42 -0.97 -4.02
N GLU A 91 15.40 -1.75 -4.48
CA GLU A 91 16.53 -1.25 -5.27
C GLU A 91 16.16 -1.06 -6.75
N GLN A 92 15.19 -1.85 -7.25
CA GLN A 92 14.73 -1.77 -8.65
C GLN A 92 13.85 -0.53 -8.91
N LEU A 93 13.08 -0.08 -7.91
CA LEU A 93 12.11 1.01 -8.05
C LEU A 93 12.70 2.42 -7.77
N GLN A 94 13.98 2.53 -7.40
CA GLN A 94 14.67 3.81 -7.25
C GLN A 94 15.16 4.43 -8.58
N LYS A 95 14.95 3.73 -9.71
CA LYS A 95 15.43 4.14 -11.03
C LYS A 95 14.27 4.45 -11.98
N THR A 96 13.52 5.51 -11.73
CA THR A 96 12.68 6.18 -12.75
C THR A 96 12.43 7.61 -12.33
#